data_AF-A0AB74HLZ2-F1
#
_entry.id   AF-A0AB74HLZ2-F1
#
_cell.length_a   1.000
_cell.length_b   1.000
_cell.length_c   1.000
_cell.angle_alpha   90.00
_cell.angle_beta   90.00
_cell.angle_gamma   90.00
#
_symmetry.space_group_name_H-M   'P 1'
#
loop_
_entity.id
_entity.type
_entity.pdbx_description
1 polymer ?
#
loop_
_entity_poly.entity_id
_entity_poly.type
_entity_poly.pdbx_seq_one_letter_code
_entity_poly.pdbx_strand_id
1 'polypeptide(L)' 'METRRCRTCLPQETDTDWLLTIDAEVMDQVPDAEYEARLTHCAACPFHQQDTCLKCGCYVSYRARLATKHCPLNVW' A
#
# COMPACT_ATOMS: atom_id res chain seq x y z
N MET A 1 24.03 12.65 -16.63
CA MET A 1 23.40 11.31 -16.60
C MET A 1 21.96 11.50 -17.07
N GLU A 2 21.69 11.22 -18.34
CA GLU A 2 20.43 11.61 -18.99
C GLU A 2 19.35 10.57 -18.70
N THR A 3 18.29 10.98 -18.01
CA THR A 3 17.15 10.11 -17.71
C THR A 3 16.42 9.77 -19.01
N ARG A 4 16.35 8.48 -19.36
CA ARG A 4 15.54 8.01 -20.50
C ARG A 4 14.06 8.34 -20.23
N ARG A 5 13.57 9.41 -20.84
CA ARG A 5 12.15 9.81 -20.78
C ARG A 5 11.43 9.34 -22.03
N CYS A 6 10.23 8.79 -21.85
CA CYS A 6 9.35 8.45 -22.97
C CYS A 6 9.01 9.73 -23.75
N ARG A 7 9.21 9.74 -25.07
CA ARG A 7 8.97 10.93 -25.91
C ARG A 7 7.49 11.18 -26.21
N THR A 8 6.62 10.26 -25.82
CA THR A 8 5.20 10.26 -26.18
C THR A 8 4.30 10.74 -25.03
N CYS A 9 4.73 10.58 -23.78
CA CYS A 9 3.94 10.97 -22.62
C CYS A 9 4.57 12.20 -21.95
N LEU A 10 3.82 13.31 -21.87
CA LEU A 10 4.22 14.45 -21.06
C LEU A 10 4.19 14.03 -19.58
N PRO A 11 5.29 14.15 -18.81
CA PRO A 11 5.26 13.82 -17.39
C PRO A 11 4.26 14.74 -16.70
N GLN A 12 3.20 14.15 -16.15
CA GLN A 12 2.23 14.83 -15.32
C GLN A 12 2.76 14.80 -13.88
N GLU A 13 2.80 15.95 -13.22
CA GLU A 13 3.05 16.01 -11.79
C GLU A 13 1.74 15.68 -11.08
N THR A 14 1.60 14.43 -10.63
CA THR A 14 0.49 14.05 -9.76
C THR A 14 1.01 13.97 -8.34
N ASP A 15 0.73 15.01 -7.56
CA ASP A 15 0.80 14.97 -6.10
C ASP A 15 -0.43 14.18 -5.63
N THR A 16 -0.32 12.86 -5.68
CA THR A 16 -1.37 11.97 -5.22
C THR A 16 -0.84 11.19 -4.05
N ASP A 17 -1.17 11.64 -2.85
CA ASP A 17 -1.16 10.80 -1.68
C ASP A 17 -2.16 9.65 -1.93
N TRP A 18 -1.63 8.47 -2.24
CA TRP A 18 -2.42 7.30 -2.66
C TRP A 18 -3.28 6.72 -1.52
N LEU A 19 -3.04 7.13 -0.27
CA LEU A 19 -3.87 6.76 0.87
C LEU A 19 -5.18 7.56 0.90
N LEU A 20 -5.17 8.82 0.47
CA LEU A 20 -6.38 9.66 0.31
C LEU A 20 -7.31 9.21 -0.83
N THR A 21 -6.87 8.31 -1.70
CA THR A 21 -7.67 7.78 -2.83
C THR A 21 -8.34 6.45 -2.54
N ILE A 22 -8.15 5.88 -1.33
CA ILE A 22 -8.98 4.75 -0.88
C ILE A 22 -10.37 5.31 -0.56
N ASP A 23 -11.20 5.40 -1.58
CA ASP A 23 -12.58 5.82 -1.46
C ASP A 23 -13.36 4.80 -0.63
N ALA A 24 -13.78 5.19 0.58
CA ALA A 24 -14.47 4.31 1.51
C ALA A 24 -15.88 3.92 1.03
N GLU A 25 -16.47 4.69 0.10
CA GLU A 25 -17.76 4.35 -0.51
C GLU A 25 -17.61 3.24 -1.57
N VAL A 26 -16.41 3.09 -2.14
CA VAL A 26 -16.10 2.08 -3.16
C VAL A 26 -15.41 0.84 -2.57
N MET A 27 -14.60 0.98 -1.52
CA MET A 27 -13.80 -0.09 -0.95
C MET A 27 -13.99 -0.21 0.56
N ASP A 28 -14.43 -1.39 1.00
CA ASP A 28 -14.62 -1.69 2.42
C ASP A 28 -13.30 -1.64 3.19
N GLN A 29 -13.27 -0.82 4.24
CA GLN A 29 -12.09 -0.54 5.05
C GLN A 29 -12.24 -1.11 6.44
N VAL A 30 -11.12 -1.57 7.01
CA VAL A 30 -11.11 -1.99 8.41
C VAL A 30 -11.10 -0.79 9.35
N PRO A 31 -11.62 -0.95 10.59
CA PRO A 31 -11.49 0.07 11.63
C PRO A 31 -10.03 0.45 11.89
N ASP A 32 -9.77 1.67 12.34
CA ASP A 32 -8.41 2.17 12.58
C ASP A 32 -7.60 1.29 13.54
N ALA A 33 -8.24 0.78 14.59
CA ALA A 33 -7.59 -0.14 15.54
C ALA A 33 -7.09 -1.43 14.86
N GLU A 34 -7.85 -1.98 13.92
CA GLU A 34 -7.44 -3.17 13.16
C GLU A 34 -6.35 -2.82 12.15
N TYR A 35 -6.45 -1.66 11.50
CA TYR A 35 -5.42 -1.16 10.60
C TYR A 35 -4.06 -1.00 11.30
N GLU A 36 -4.04 -0.35 12.48
CA GLU A 36 -2.83 -0.19 13.28
C GLU A 36 -2.25 -1.53 13.76
N ALA A 37 -3.10 -2.49 14.12
CA ALA A 37 -2.67 -3.84 14.46
C ALA A 37 -1.99 -4.53 13.26
N ARG A 38 -2.61 -4.48 12.07
CA ARG A 38 -2.05 -5.04 10.83
C ARG A 38 -0.72 -4.39 10.43
N LEU A 39 -0.59 -3.07 10.60
CA LEU A 39 0.67 -2.34 10.39
C LEU A 39 1.75 -2.78 11.38
N THR A 40 1.40 -2.98 12.65
CA THR A 40 2.33 -3.46 13.68
C THR A 40 2.88 -4.84 13.32
N HIS A 41 2.04 -5.75 12.82
CA HIS A 41 2.51 -7.04 12.31
C HIS A 41 3.45 -6.90 11.10
N CYS A 42 3.17 -5.97 10.18
CA CYS A 42 4.04 -5.73 9.04
C CYS A 42 5.36 -5.07 9.44
N ALA A 43 5.37 -4.17 10.42
CA ALA A 43 6.58 -3.51 10.91
C ALA A 43 7.61 -4.50 11.47
N ALA A 44 7.16 -5.61 12.08
CA ALA A 44 8.01 -6.69 12.57
C ALA A 44 8.32 -7.77 11.53
N CYS A 45 7.76 -7.69 10.31
CA CYS A 45 7.86 -8.74 9.31
C CYS A 45 9.21 -8.68 8.56
N PRO A 46 9.93 -9.81 8.39
CA PRO A 46 11.21 -9.85 7.67
C PRO A 46 11.06 -9.55 6.16
N PHE A 47 9.82 -9.59 5.65
CA PHE A 47 9.51 -9.30 4.25
C PHE A 47 9.00 -7.87 4.05
N HIS A 48 9.02 -7.04 5.08
CA HIS A 48 8.64 -5.64 4.96
C HIS A 48 9.85 -4.80 4.55
N GLN A 49 9.72 -4.07 3.43
CA GLN A 49 10.74 -3.15 2.95
C GLN A 49 10.11 -1.77 2.76
N GLN A 50 10.38 -0.87 3.70
CA GLN A 50 9.86 0.50 3.78
C GLN A 50 8.33 0.56 3.95
N ASP A 51 7.57 0.47 2.85
CA ASP A 51 6.11 0.33 2.86
C ASP A 51 5.66 -0.78 1.89
N THR A 52 6.57 -1.62 1.39
CA THR A 52 6.25 -2.67 0.41
C THR A 52 6.44 -4.04 1.02
N CYS A 53 5.47 -4.92 0.82
CA CYS A 53 5.58 -6.33 1.19
C CYS A 53 6.30 -7.12 0.08
N LEU A 54 7.46 -7.71 0.38
CA LEU A 54 8.24 -8.52 -0.57
C LEU A 54 7.58 -9.87 -0.93
N LYS A 55 6.48 -10.26 -0.25
CA LYS A 55 5.75 -11.50 -0.57
C LYS A 55 4.63 -11.31 -1.59
N CYS A 56 3.95 -10.16 -1.56
CA CYS A 56 2.87 -9.87 -2.49
C CYS A 56 3.14 -8.68 -3.42
N GLY A 57 4.19 -7.89 -3.17
CA GLY A 57 4.53 -6.70 -3.94
C GLY A 57 3.61 -5.49 -3.71
N CYS A 58 2.67 -5.57 -2.77
CA CYS A 58 1.76 -4.46 -2.47
C CYS A 58 2.34 -3.51 -1.43
N TYR A 59 1.86 -2.26 -1.46
CA TYR A 59 2.01 -1.33 -0.35
C TYR A 59 1.27 -1.86 0.89
N VAL A 60 1.97 -1.87 2.03
CA VAL A 60 1.48 -2.37 3.31
C VAL A 60 0.39 -1.45 3.84
N SER A 61 0.61 -0.14 3.81
CA SER A 61 -0.40 0.88 4.14
C SER A 61 -1.73 0.66 3.40
N TYR A 62 -1.68 0.50 2.08
CA TYR A 62 -2.87 0.23 1.27
C TYR A 62 -3.52 -1.13 1.60
N ARG A 63 -2.72 -2.21 1.63
CA ARG A 63 -3.24 -3.57 1.82
C ARG A 63 -3.85 -3.77 3.21
N ALA A 64 -3.23 -3.21 4.25
CA ALA A 64 -3.70 -3.34 5.61
C ALA A 64 -5.02 -2.60 5.84
N ARG A 65 -5.31 -1.52 5.09
CA ARG A 65 -6.56 -0.76 5.23
C ARG A 65 -7.78 -1.46 4.64
N LEU A 66 -7.61 -2.31 3.64
CA LEU A 66 -8.72 -2.99 2.96
C LEU A 66 -9.23 -4.20 3.74
N ALA A 67 -10.53 -4.27 4.01
CA ALA A 67 -11.16 -5.39 4.70
C ALA A 67 -11.12 -6.68 3.87
N THR A 68 -11.18 -6.56 2.55
CA THR A 68 -11.14 -7.69 1.60
C THR A 68 -9.74 -8.29 1.41
N LYS A 69 -8.70 -7.69 2.01
CA LYS A 69 -7.32 -8.15 1.86
C LYS A 69 -6.82 -8.78 3.16
N HIS A 70 -6.04 -9.84 2.99
CA HIS A 70 -5.40 -10.58 4.07
C HIS A 70 -3.89 -10.64 3.86
N CYS A 71 -3.13 -10.92 4.92
CA CYS A 71 -1.71 -11.16 4.78
C CYS A 71 -1.44 -12.40 3.90
N PRO A 72 -0.51 -12.36 2.93
CA PRO A 72 -0.12 -13.56 2.18
C PRO A 72 0.50 -14.66 3.05
N LEU A 73 0.90 -14.34 4.27
CA LEU A 73 1.41 -15.28 5.27
C LEU A 73 0.37 -15.63 6.36
N ASN A 74 -0.84 -15.07 6.26
CA ASN A 74 -1.95 -15.30 7.19
C ASN A 74 -1.61 -15.03 8.67
N VAL A 75 -0.75 -14.02 8.91
CA VAL A 75 -0.37 -13.56 10.27
C VAL A 75 -1.28 -12.45 10.81
N TRP A 76 -2.11 -11.89 9.93
CA TRP A 76 -3.21 -10.97 10.19
C TRP A 76 -4.21 -11.06 9.03
#